data_AF-A0A4V1SCI2-F1
#
_entry.id   AF-A0A4V1SCI2-F1
#
_cell.length_a   1.000
_cell.length_b   1.000
_cell.length_c   1.000
_cell.angle_alpha   90.00
_cell.angle_beta   90.00
_cell.angle_gamma   90.00
#
_symmetry.space_group_name_H-M   'P 1'
#
loop_
_entity.id
_entity.type
_entity.pdbx_description
1 polymer ?
#
loop_
_entity_poly.entity_id
_entity_poly.type
_entity_poly.pdbx_seq_one_letter_code
_entity_poly.pdbx_strand_id
1 'polypeptide(L)' 'MEEAEDQSLSRPQRRMLRRIFNGRTTPVVADGRSFLTYKDAARHLQSLPAEAREMAYGELRENAKRAE' A
#
# COMPACT_ATOMS: atom_id res chain seq x y z
N MET A 1 -13.54 -23.91 -3.23
CA MET A 1 -13.36 -22.94 -2.13
C MET A 1 -12.61 -21.76 -2.71
N GLU A 2 -13.35 -20.83 -3.30
CA GLU A 2 -12.86 -19.58 -3.87
C GLU A 2 -13.18 -18.45 -2.89
N GLU A 3 -12.25 -18.14 -1.98
CA GLU A 3 -12.34 -16.97 -1.08
C GLU A 3 -10.97 -16.27 -0.98
N ALA A 4 -10.23 -16.20 -2.09
CA ALA A 4 -8.92 -15.53 -2.14
C ALA A 4 -8.85 -14.39 -3.16
N GLU A 5 -9.92 -14.11 -3.92
CA GLU A 5 -9.88 -13.09 -4.97
C GLU A 5 -10.18 -11.68 -4.44
N ASP A 6 -10.95 -11.54 -3.35
CA ASP A 6 -11.39 -10.24 -2.80
C ASP A 6 -10.29 -9.52 -1.97
N GLN A 7 -9.22 -10.23 -1.62
CA GLN A 7 -8.07 -9.67 -0.93
C GLN A 7 -6.98 -9.15 -1.87
N SER A 8 -7.13 -9.33 -3.18
CA SER A 8 -6.08 -8.97 -4.13
C SER A 8 -6.11 -7.48 -4.47
N LEU A 9 -4.97 -6.78 -4.32
CA LEU A 9 -4.84 -5.39 -4.74
C LEU A 9 -5.10 -5.25 -6.24
N SER A 10 -5.86 -4.23 -6.63
CA SER A 10 -6.14 -3.95 -8.04
C SER A 10 -4.84 -3.62 -8.80
N ARG A 11 -4.85 -3.82 -10.13
CA ARG A 11 -3.69 -3.49 -10.99
C ARG A 11 -3.24 -2.02 -10.84
N PRO A 12 -4.16 -1.03 -10.77
CA PRO A 12 -3.79 0.36 -10.50
C PRO A 12 -3.10 0.57 -9.16
N GLN A 13 -3.62 -0.04 -8.07
CA GLN A 13 -3.03 0.08 -6.73
C GLN A 13 -1.61 -0.50 -6.71
N ARG A 14 -1.39 -1.69 -7.29
CA ARG A 14 -0.04 -2.29 -7.40
C ARG A 14 0.94 -1.42 -8.18
N ARG A 15 0.48 -0.81 -9.28
CA ARG A 15 1.34 0.09 -10.09
C ARG A 15 1.73 1.35 -9.31
N MET A 16 0.80 1.96 -8.59
CA MET A 16 1.09 3.14 -7.78
C MET A 16 2.08 2.81 -6.66
N LEU A 17 1.87 1.71 -5.93
CA LEU A 17 2.79 1.28 -4.86
C LEU A 17 4.20 1.06 -5.39
N ARG A 18 4.35 0.36 -6.52
CA ARG A 18 5.67 0.21 -7.16
C ARG A 18 6.30 1.56 -7.50
N ARG A 19 5.53 2.54 -7.98
CA ARG A 19 6.06 3.87 -8.29
C ARG A 19 6.52 4.62 -7.04
N ILE A 20 5.78 4.51 -5.95
CA ILE A 20 6.11 5.14 -4.66
C ILE A 20 7.40 4.56 -4.07
N PHE A 21 7.53 3.23 -4.09
CA PHE A 21 8.59 2.52 -3.39
C PHE A 21 9.81 2.17 -4.26
N ASN A 22 9.71 2.22 -5.59
CA ASN A 22 10.86 1.95 -6.45
C ASN A 22 11.94 3.02 -6.24
N GLY A 23 13.08 2.61 -5.68
CA GLY A 23 14.21 3.50 -5.41
C GLY A 23 14.06 4.37 -4.17
N ARG A 24 13.00 4.19 -3.37
CA ARG A 24 12.77 4.98 -2.16
C ARG A 24 13.66 4.49 -1.02
N THR A 25 14.31 5.42 -0.34
CA THR A 25 15.12 5.17 0.87
C THR A 25 14.46 5.70 2.15
N THR A 26 13.42 6.51 2.01
CA THR A 26 12.61 7.03 3.12
C THR A 26 11.34 6.21 3.29
N PRO A 27 11.04 5.69 4.49
CA PRO A 27 9.82 4.93 4.72
C PRO A 27 8.57 5.82 4.60
N VAL A 28 7.48 5.25 4.08
CA VAL A 28 6.16 5.87 4.00
C VAL A 28 5.27 5.27 5.07
N VAL A 29 4.62 6.12 5.86
CA VAL A 29 3.71 5.68 6.92
C VAL A 29 2.30 5.49 6.36
N ALA A 30 1.63 4.41 6.76
CA ALA A 30 0.19 4.25 6.62
C ALA A 30 -0.33 3.34 7.73
N ASP A 31 -1.53 3.63 8.23
CA ASP A 31 -2.18 2.88 9.32
C ASP A 31 -1.26 2.76 10.55
N GLY A 32 -0.54 3.85 10.86
CA GLY A 32 0.45 3.90 11.94
C GLY A 32 1.71 3.05 11.73
N ARG A 33 1.89 2.41 10.57
CA ARG A 33 3.04 1.56 10.24
C ARG A 33 3.91 2.17 9.16
N SER A 34 5.22 2.07 9.33
CA SER A 34 6.22 2.53 8.36
C SER A 34 6.57 1.41 7.38
N PHE A 35 6.49 1.69 6.09
CA PHE A 35 6.86 0.76 5.03
C PHE A 35 8.00 1.35 4.20
N LEU A 36 9.02 0.54 3.90
CA LEU A 36 10.10 0.95 3.00
C LEU A 36 10.02 0.25 1.64
N THR A 37 9.31 -0.89 1.58
CA THR A 37 9.21 -1.69 0.36
C THR A 37 7.77 -1.81 -0.11
N TYR A 38 7.60 -1.90 -1.44
CA TYR A 38 6.28 -2.13 -2.03
C TYR A 38 5.68 -3.45 -1.54
N LYS A 39 6.51 -4.47 -1.27
CA LYS A 39 6.05 -5.81 -0.89
C LYS A 39 5.39 -5.78 0.48
N ASP A 40 5.99 -5.07 1.44
CA ASP A 40 5.46 -4.96 2.80
C ASP A 40 4.19 -4.13 2.82
N ALA A 41 4.17 -2.98 2.13
CA ALA A 41 2.97 -2.17 1.98
C ALA A 41 1.84 -2.94 1.29
N ALA A 42 2.15 -3.69 0.22
CA ALA A 42 1.15 -4.49 -0.49
C ALA A 42 0.59 -5.61 0.39
N ARG A 43 1.44 -6.31 1.16
CA ARG A 43 1.00 -7.36 2.08
C ARG A 43 0.10 -6.80 3.18
N HIS A 44 0.44 -5.63 3.75
CA HIS A 44 -0.39 -4.95 4.73
C HIS A 44 -1.77 -4.62 4.16
N LEU A 45 -1.83 -3.98 2.99
CA LEU A 45 -3.09 -3.62 2.36
C LEU A 45 -3.97 -4.83 2.02
N GLN A 46 -3.36 -5.96 1.63
CA GLN A 46 -4.11 -7.20 1.35
C GLN A 46 -4.70 -7.82 2.62
N SER A 47 -4.00 -7.69 3.76
CA SER A 47 -4.51 -8.17 5.05
C SER A 47 -5.65 -7.31 5.63
N LEU A 48 -5.88 -6.12 5.07
CA LEU A 48 -6.94 -5.23 5.52
C LEU A 48 -8.27 -5.50 4.79
N PRO A 49 -9.42 -5.30 5.48
CA PRO A 49 -10.73 -5.25 4.84
C PRO A 49 -10.81 -4.06 3.87
N ALA A 50 -11.73 -4.12 2.90
CA ALA A 50 -11.82 -3.18 1.78
C ALA A 50 -11.82 -1.70 2.20
N GLU A 51 -12.58 -1.36 3.24
CA GLU A 51 -12.68 0.03 3.75
C GLU A 51 -11.34 0.52 4.32
N ALA A 52 -10.70 -0.26 5.19
CA ALA A 52 -9.40 0.08 5.76
C ALA A 52 -8.29 0.08 4.70
N ARG A 53 -8.39 -0.78 3.69
CA ARG A 53 -7.46 -0.83 2.55
C ARG A 53 -7.49 0.47 1.75
N GLU A 54 -8.66 1.00 1.45
CA GLU A 54 -8.79 2.28 0.71
C GLU A 54 -8.24 3.46 1.53
N MET A 55 -8.50 3.50 2.84
CA MET A 55 -7.91 4.51 3.72
C MET A 55 -6.39 4.45 3.75
N ALA A 56 -5.82 3.26 4.02
CA ALA A 56 -4.37 3.07 4.04
C ALA A 56 -3.72 3.34 2.68
N TYR A 57 -4.41 3.01 1.57
CA TYR A 57 -3.94 3.35 0.23
C TYR A 57 -3.90 4.87 0.00
N GLY A 58 -4.91 5.60 0.47
CA GLY A 58 -4.92 7.07 0.47
C GLY A 58 -3.78 7.67 1.28
N GLU A 59 -3.53 7.15 2.48
CA GLU A 59 -2.42 7.59 3.32
C GLU A 59 -1.05 7.34 2.67
N LEU A 60 -0.83 6.14 2.12
CA LEU A 60 0.40 5.85 1.38
C LEU A 60 0.60 6.83 0.23
N ARG A 61 -0.46 7.23 -0.47
CA ARG A 61 -0.38 8.21 -1.56
C ARG A 61 0.07 9.57 -1.08
N GLU A 62 -0.58 10.09 -0.04
CA GLU A 62 -0.34 11.44 0.45
C GLU A 62 1.00 11.53 1.19
N ASN A 63 1.33 10.52 2.00
CA ASN A 63 2.62 10.46 2.69
C ASN A 63 3.77 10.22 1.73
N ALA A 64 3.56 9.49 0.63
CA ALA A 64 4.58 9.35 -0.41
C ALA A 64 4.91 10.67 -1.11
N LYS A 65 3.94 11.57 -1.29
CA LYS A 65 4.18 12.92 -1.82
C LYS A 65 4.89 13.83 -0.82
N ARG A 66 4.58 13.68 0.47
CA ARG A 66 5.19 14.50 1.55
C ARG A 66 6.63 14.11 1.87
N ALA A 67 6.99 12.86 1.65
CA ALA A 67 8.33 12.36 1.89
C ALA A 67 9.22 12.36 0.61
N GLU A 68 8.82 13.11 -0.42
CA GLU A 68 9.61 13.47 -1.60
C GLU A 68 10.30 14.82 -1.35
#